data_AF-A0A9R1LNQ4-F1
#
_entry.id   AF-A0A9R1LNQ4-F1
#
_cell.length_a   1.000
_cell.length_b   1.000
_cell.length_c   1.000
_cell.angle_alpha   90.00
_cell.angle_beta   90.00
_cell.angle_gamma   90.00
#
_symmetry.space_group_name_H-M   'P 1'
#
loop_
_entity.id
_entity.type
_entity.pdbx_description
1 polymer ?
#
loop_
_entity_poly.entity_id
_entity_poly.type
_entity_poly.pdbx_seq_one_letter_code
_entity_poly.pdbx_strand_id
1 'polypeptide(L)'
;MQERLPFRPIRPSKGKGGLTCTSQPARLTTILKLLSLLPICCGVGSIRCSSTAVHDNSTDMISLLDFKRAITNDSRQALRSWHAGVPLCTWKGVVCSSPKHPGRVMELDLHSLSLSGTISPSLGNLTFLRS
;
A
#
# COMPACT_ATOMS: atom_id res chain seq x y z
N MET A 1 -18.59 11.69 -37.87
CA MET A 1 -17.12 11.84 -37.82
C MET A 1 -16.72 11.90 -36.36
N GLN A 2 -16.23 10.79 -35.80
CA GLN A 2 -15.62 10.73 -34.46
C GLN A 2 -14.22 10.17 -34.65
N GLU A 3 -13.23 11.06 -34.61
CA GLU A 3 -11.80 10.73 -34.64
C GLU A 3 -11.43 10.09 -33.29
N ARG A 4 -11.35 8.75 -33.24
CA ARG A 4 -10.76 8.04 -32.10
C ARG A 4 -9.25 8.22 -32.16
N LEU A 5 -8.70 8.98 -31.22
CA LEU A 5 -7.26 9.04 -30.99
C LEU A 5 -6.71 7.62 -30.67
N PRO A 6 -5.55 7.23 -31.24
CA PRO A 6 -4.99 5.90 -31.00
C PRO A 6 -4.43 5.79 -29.59
N PHE A 7 -4.83 4.73 -28.87
CA PHE A 7 -4.19 4.35 -27.60
C PHE A 7 -2.73 3.98 -27.86
N ARG A 8 -1.80 4.81 -27.37
CA ARG A 8 -0.37 4.48 -27.38
C ARG A 8 -0.09 3.45 -26.27
N PRO A 9 0.60 2.33 -26.55
CA PRO A 9 1.05 1.42 -25.52
C PRO A 9 2.09 2.10 -24.61
N ILE A 10 1.92 2.00 -23.30
CA ILE A 10 2.94 2.40 -22.32
C ILE A 10 4.00 1.30 -22.29
N ARG A 11 5.23 1.65 -22.66
CA ARG A 11 6.39 0.75 -22.63
C ARG A 11 6.82 0.51 -21.16
N PRO A 12 7.03 -0.72 -20.69
CA PRO A 12 7.57 -0.96 -19.36
C PRO A 12 9.03 -0.48 -19.30
N SER A 13 9.33 0.43 -18.37
CA SER A 13 10.70 0.85 -18.09
C SER A 13 11.40 -0.24 -17.29
N LYS A 14 12.43 -0.84 -17.90
CA LYS A 14 13.29 -1.85 -17.28
C LYS A 14 14.24 -1.15 -16.30
N GLY A 15 13.82 -1.00 -15.06
CA GLY A 15 14.66 -0.51 -13.97
C GLY A 15 15.75 -1.51 -13.62
N LYS A 16 16.98 -1.27 -14.09
CA LYS A 16 18.20 -1.91 -13.58
C LYS A 16 18.62 -1.17 -12.32
N GLY A 17 18.30 -1.71 -11.15
CA GLY A 17 18.85 -1.29 -9.87
C GLY A 17 19.77 -2.37 -9.32
N GLY A 18 21.04 -2.38 -9.74
CA GLY A 18 22.08 -3.12 -9.06
C GLY A 18 22.55 -2.31 -7.86
N LEU A 19 22.36 -2.82 -6.64
CA LEU A 19 23.07 -2.31 -5.46
C LEU A 19 24.33 -3.16 -5.28
N THR A 20 25.44 -2.72 -5.84
CA THR A 20 26.77 -3.17 -5.40
C THR A 20 27.18 -2.25 -4.26
N CYS A 21 27.45 -2.82 -3.09
CA CYS A 21 27.95 -2.08 -1.93
C CYS A 21 29.46 -1.85 -2.13
N THR A 22 29.86 -0.62 -2.42
CA THR A 22 31.27 -0.21 -2.47
C THR A 22 31.76 0.06 -1.04
N SER A 23 32.78 -0.69 -0.61
CA SER A 23 33.46 -0.47 0.67
C SER A 23 34.35 0.77 0.63
N GLN A 24 34.18 1.70 1.56
CA GLN A 24 35.18 2.71 1.92
C GLN A 24 35.49 2.64 3.43
N PRO A 25 36.77 2.62 3.82
CA PRO A 25 37.19 2.38 5.20
C PRO A 25 37.20 3.69 5.98
N ALA A 26 36.07 4.03 6.60
CA ALA A 26 35.99 5.14 7.53
C ALA A 26 35.86 4.64 8.98
N ARG A 27 37.03 4.45 9.59
CA ARG A 27 37.36 4.78 11.00
C ARG A 27 36.79 3.84 12.09
N LEU A 28 37.55 2.75 12.29
CA LEU A 28 37.57 1.82 13.42
C LEU A 28 37.42 2.44 14.83
N THR A 29 37.69 3.73 15.00
CA THR A 29 37.67 4.40 16.31
C THR A 29 36.26 4.75 16.80
N THR A 30 35.24 4.77 15.94
CA THR A 30 33.84 5.00 16.35
C THR A 30 33.19 3.72 16.91
N ILE A 31 33.66 2.55 16.49
CA ILE A 31 33.08 1.23 16.84
C ILE A 31 33.25 0.93 18.34
N LEU A 32 34.39 1.31 18.93
CA LEU A 32 34.71 1.00 20.33
C LEU A 32 33.90 1.80 21.36
N LYS A 33 33.41 3.00 21.02
CA LYS A 33 32.52 3.76 21.90
C LYS A 33 31.06 3.27 21.83
N LEU A 34 30.66 2.63 20.72
CA LEU A 34 29.30 2.11 20.54
C LEU A 34 29.04 0.81 21.33
N LEU A 35 30.08 0.01 21.62
CA LEU A 35 29.95 -1.21 22.44
C LEU A 35 29.61 -0.94 23.91
N SER A 36 29.81 0.30 24.40
CA SER A 36 29.52 0.68 25.79
C SER A 36 28.09 1.16 26.03
N LEU A 37 27.28 1.29 24.97
CA LEU A 37 25.88 1.71 25.01
C LEU A 37 24.93 0.57 24.61
N LEU A 38 25.22 -0.67 25.03
CA LEU A 38 24.25 -1.75 24.98
C LEU A 38 23.56 -1.90 26.37
N PRO A 39 22.67 -0.98 26.78
CA PRO A 39 21.82 -1.26 27.92
C PRO A 39 20.77 -2.29 27.46
N ILE A 40 20.98 -3.53 27.88
CA ILE A 40 19.96 -4.49 28.34
C ILE A 40 18.52 -4.06 28.01
N CYS A 41 18.09 -4.25 26.77
CA CYS A 41 16.67 -4.22 26.39
C CYS A 41 16.15 -5.61 25.99
N CYS A 42 16.96 -6.65 26.20
CA CYS A 42 16.54 -8.05 26.13
C CYS A 42 16.37 -8.65 27.54
N GLY A 43 15.91 -7.83 28.50
CA GLY A 43 15.37 -8.33 29.75
C GLY A 43 14.06 -9.05 29.47
N VAL A 44 14.11 -10.39 29.50
CA VAL A 44 13.02 -11.37 29.59
C VAL A 44 11.61 -10.81 29.38
N GLY A 45 11.22 -10.67 28.12
CA GLY A 45 9.86 -10.33 27.71
C GLY A 45 9.79 -10.40 26.19
N SER A 46 9.12 -11.43 25.66
CA SER A 46 9.12 -11.76 24.24
C SER A 46 8.75 -10.57 23.34
N ILE A 47 9.74 -9.97 22.66
CA ILE A 47 9.47 -9.05 21.55
C ILE A 47 8.88 -9.90 20.42
N ARG A 48 7.55 -9.94 20.33
CA ARG A 48 6.87 -10.48 19.14
C ARG A 48 6.96 -9.44 18.04
N CYS A 49 7.91 -9.63 17.13
CA CYS A 49 7.80 -9.02 15.81
C CYS A 49 6.61 -9.70 15.11
N SER A 50 5.46 -9.03 15.11
CA SER A 50 4.37 -9.40 14.19
C SER A 50 4.82 -9.02 12.79
N SER A 51 5.37 -9.97 12.05
CA SER A 51 5.47 -9.86 10.61
C SER A 51 4.04 -9.86 10.06
N THR A 52 3.50 -8.67 9.79
CA THR A 52 2.43 -8.58 8.79
C THR A 52 3.07 -9.07 7.51
N ALA A 53 2.81 -10.34 7.15
CA ALA A 53 3.04 -10.79 5.78
C ALA A 53 2.39 -9.71 4.90
N VAL A 54 3.20 -8.98 4.14
CA VAL A 54 2.72 -8.10 3.09
C VAL A 54 2.11 -9.07 2.09
N HIS A 55 0.86 -9.44 2.34
CA HIS A 55 0.05 -10.14 1.36
C HIS A 55 0.08 -9.24 0.13
N ASP A 56 0.22 -9.84 -1.05
CA ASP A 56 0.33 -9.15 -2.33
C ASP A 56 -1.01 -8.46 -2.71
N ASN A 57 -1.41 -7.52 -1.87
CA ASN A 57 -2.54 -6.62 -2.00
C ASN A 57 -2.10 -5.37 -2.77
N SER A 58 -0.94 -5.41 -3.41
CA SER A 58 -0.38 -4.31 -4.18
C SER A 58 -1.40 -3.88 -5.24
N THR A 59 -2.00 -4.84 -5.96
CA THR A 59 -2.99 -4.55 -7.01
C THR A 59 -4.29 -3.98 -6.44
N ASP A 60 -4.87 -4.59 -5.41
CA ASP A 60 -6.15 -4.11 -4.84
C ASP A 60 -5.99 -2.71 -4.27
N MET A 61 -4.87 -2.49 -3.59
CA MET A 61 -4.51 -1.21 -3.04
C MET A 61 -4.30 -0.15 -4.13
N ILE A 62 -3.50 -0.43 -5.17
CA ILE A 62 -3.27 0.49 -6.28
C ILE A 62 -4.60 0.84 -6.95
N SER A 63 -5.46 -0.17 -7.16
CA SER A 63 -6.77 0.02 -7.78
C SER A 63 -7.68 0.94 -6.95
N LEU A 64 -7.68 0.78 -5.63
CA LEU A 64 -8.45 1.66 -4.75
C LEU A 64 -7.85 3.07 -4.63
N LEU A 65 -6.52 3.23 -4.74
CA LEU A 65 -5.90 4.55 -4.82
C LEU A 65 -6.20 5.24 -6.16
N ASP A 66 -6.24 4.51 -7.26
CA ASP A 66 -6.65 5.02 -8.57
C ASP A 66 -8.13 5.43 -8.55
N PHE A 67 -8.99 4.65 -7.90
CA PHE A 67 -10.37 5.04 -7.61
C PHE A 67 -10.44 6.33 -6.79
N LYS A 68 -9.67 6.42 -5.69
CA LYS A 68 -9.62 7.63 -4.86
C LYS A 68 -9.24 8.88 -5.65
N ARG A 69 -8.32 8.79 -6.63
CA ARG A 69 -7.95 9.94 -7.48
C ARG A 69 -9.08 10.40 -8.41
N ALA A 70 -10.03 9.53 -8.73
CA ALA A 70 -11.20 9.87 -9.54
C ALA A 70 -12.32 10.54 -8.72
N ILE A 71 -12.20 10.57 -7.40
CA ILE A 71 -13.11 11.28 -6.50
C ILE A 71 -12.73 12.76 -6.48
N THR A 72 -13.68 13.61 -6.88
CA THR A 72 -13.50 15.07 -6.99
C THR A 72 -13.96 15.80 -5.72
N ASN A 73 -14.85 15.21 -4.93
CA ASN A 73 -15.29 15.76 -3.65
C ASN A 73 -15.33 14.69 -2.56
N ASP A 74 -14.59 14.94 -1.48
CA ASP A 74 -14.59 14.17 -0.23
C ASP A 74 -14.64 15.14 0.96
N SER A 75 -15.71 15.92 1.06
CA SER A 75 -15.87 16.97 2.08
C SER A 75 -15.84 16.45 3.52
N ARG A 76 -16.23 15.18 3.71
CA ARG A 76 -16.22 14.49 5.01
C ARG A 76 -14.89 13.78 5.31
N GLN A 77 -13.91 13.87 4.40
CA GLN A 77 -12.63 13.16 4.49
C GLN A 77 -12.81 11.66 4.73
N ALA A 78 -13.85 11.06 4.15
CA ALA A 78 -14.19 9.66 4.31
C ALA A 78 -13.11 8.74 3.75
N LEU A 79 -12.35 9.19 2.73
CA LEU A 79 -11.24 8.45 2.13
C LEU A 79 -9.88 8.79 2.76
N ARG A 80 -9.84 9.43 3.94
CA ARG A 80 -8.58 9.81 4.60
C ARG A 80 -7.67 8.62 4.89
N SER A 81 -8.24 7.48 5.29
CA SER A 81 -7.48 6.25 5.58
C SER A 81 -6.94 5.54 4.34
N TRP A 82 -7.38 5.92 3.14
CA TRP A 82 -7.00 5.26 1.88
C TRP A 82 -5.61 5.73 1.42
N HIS A 83 -4.54 5.17 1.99
CA HIS A 83 -3.15 5.45 1.63
C HIS A 83 -2.16 4.34 2.06
N ALA A 84 -0.95 4.35 1.49
CA ALA A 84 0.12 3.36 1.71
C ALA A 84 0.62 3.20 3.14
N GLY A 85 0.37 4.17 4.01
CA GLY A 85 0.76 4.08 5.41
C GLY A 85 -0.21 3.26 6.27
N VAL A 86 -1.39 2.88 5.76
CA VAL A 86 -2.45 2.24 6.53
C VAL A 86 -2.76 0.87 5.91
N PRO A 87 -2.85 -0.21 6.71
CA PRO A 87 -3.24 -1.53 6.22
C PRO A 87 -4.55 -1.50 5.43
N LEU A 88 -4.59 -2.13 4.26
CA LEU A 88 -5.72 -2.01 3.32
C LEU A 88 -7.08 -2.33 3.96
N CYS A 89 -7.15 -3.42 4.73
CA CYS A 89 -8.39 -3.89 5.34
C CYS A 89 -8.87 -3.04 6.54
N THR A 90 -8.10 -2.02 6.95
CA THR A 90 -8.53 -1.06 7.97
C THR A 90 -9.01 0.26 7.36
N TRP A 91 -9.04 0.35 6.02
CA TRP A 91 -9.58 1.51 5.35
C TRP A 91 -11.09 1.60 5.56
N LYS A 92 -11.58 2.81 5.83
CA LYS A 92 -13.01 3.07 5.98
C LYS A 92 -13.76 2.61 4.73
N GLY A 93 -14.77 1.77 4.92
CA GLY A 93 -15.60 1.25 3.83
C GLY A 93 -14.97 0.09 3.05
N VAL A 94 -13.77 -0.39 3.40
CA VAL A 94 -13.14 -1.54 2.73
C VAL A 94 -13.36 -2.78 3.59
N VAL A 95 -13.97 -3.80 3.00
CA VAL A 95 -14.15 -5.11 3.63
C VAL A 95 -13.29 -6.13 2.89
N CYS A 96 -12.37 -6.74 3.62
CA CYS A 96 -11.53 -7.81 3.11
C CYS A 96 -12.12 -9.19 3.38
N SER A 97 -11.70 -10.17 2.59
CA SER A 97 -12.15 -11.54 2.74
C SER A 97 -11.74 -12.19 4.08
N SER A 98 -12.54 -13.17 4.50
CA SER A 98 -12.31 -14.08 5.63
C SER A 98 -11.11 -15.04 5.36
N PRO A 99 -10.69 -15.93 6.29
CA PRO A 99 -9.39 -16.63 6.27
C PRO A 99 -8.98 -17.37 4.97
N LYS A 100 -9.92 -17.61 4.05
CA LYS A 100 -9.68 -18.27 2.77
C LYS A 100 -8.88 -17.43 1.76
N HIS A 101 -9.00 -16.10 1.75
CA HIS A 101 -8.24 -15.21 0.84
C HIS A 101 -7.71 -13.95 1.55
N PRO A 102 -6.84 -14.11 2.57
CA PRO A 102 -6.45 -13.01 3.46
C PRO A 102 -5.99 -11.80 2.65
N GLY A 103 -6.47 -10.60 3.00
CA GLY A 103 -6.02 -9.35 2.36
C GLY A 103 -6.69 -8.97 1.04
N ARG A 104 -7.52 -9.82 0.43
CA ARG A 104 -8.29 -9.50 -0.79
C ARG A 104 -9.52 -8.66 -0.46
N VAL A 105 -9.78 -7.61 -1.24
CA VAL A 105 -10.99 -6.78 -1.09
C VAL A 105 -12.19 -7.52 -1.66
N MET A 106 -13.25 -7.64 -0.86
CA MET A 106 -14.50 -8.30 -1.26
C MET A 106 -15.68 -7.34 -1.38
N GLU A 107 -15.67 -6.25 -0.62
CA GLU A 107 -16.78 -5.30 -0.60
C GLU A 107 -16.30 -3.87 -0.33
N LEU A 108 -16.99 -2.91 -0.94
CA LEU A 108 -16.78 -1.48 -0.76
C LEU A 108 -18.06 -0.80 -0.27
N ASP A 109 -18.15 -0.57 1.04
CA ASP A 109 -19.22 0.24 1.63
C ASP A 109 -18.88 1.73 1.51
N LEU A 110 -19.37 2.32 0.41
CA LEU A 110 -19.27 3.75 0.13
C LEU A 110 -20.58 4.50 0.44
N HIS A 111 -21.56 3.82 1.02
CA HIS A 111 -22.88 4.40 1.27
C HIS A 111 -22.79 5.56 2.26
N SER A 112 -23.54 6.63 1.99
CA SER A 112 -23.62 7.81 2.88
C SER A 112 -22.27 8.50 3.18
N LEU A 113 -21.22 8.25 2.39
CA LEU A 113 -19.92 8.93 2.55
C LEU A 113 -19.86 10.33 1.91
N SER A 114 -20.94 10.76 1.23
CA SER A 114 -21.03 12.05 0.54
C SER A 114 -19.91 12.28 -0.49
N LEU A 115 -19.48 11.22 -1.17
CA LEU A 115 -18.44 11.28 -2.21
C LEU A 115 -19.04 11.77 -3.54
N SER A 116 -18.28 12.58 -4.29
CA SER A 116 -18.60 12.94 -5.67
C SER A 116 -17.39 12.68 -6.56
N GLY A 117 -17.63 12.24 -7.80
CA GLY A 117 -16.58 11.91 -8.75
C GLY A 117 -17.03 10.91 -9.79
N THR A 118 -16.07 10.24 -10.43
CA THR A 118 -16.35 9.18 -11.40
C THR A 118 -15.93 7.82 -10.86
N ILE A 119 -16.65 6.77 -11.28
CA ILE A 119 -16.27 5.40 -10.96
C ILE A 119 -15.08 5.04 -11.86
N SER A 120 -13.89 4.91 -11.25
CA SER A 120 -12.68 4.54 -11.97
C SER A 120 -12.75 3.09 -12.48
N PRO A 121 -12.41 2.82 -13.76
CA PRO A 121 -12.33 1.45 -14.29
C PRO A 121 -11.35 0.54 -13.55
N SER A 122 -10.41 1.14 -12.79
CA SER A 122 -9.47 0.41 -11.93
C SER A 122 -10.15 -0.53 -10.93
N LEU A 123 -11.40 -0.26 -10.51
CA LEU A 123 -12.17 -1.19 -9.67
C LEU A 123 -12.37 -2.56 -10.35
N GLY A 124 -12.32 -2.63 -11.69
CA GLY A 124 -12.37 -3.88 -12.44
C GLY A 124 -11.18 -4.82 -12.19
N ASN A 125 -10.08 -4.31 -11.62
CA ASN A 125 -8.94 -5.15 -11.20
C ASN A 125 -9.18 -5.86 -9.85
N LEU A 126 -10.22 -5.48 -9.10
CA LEU A 126 -10.60 -6.11 -7.84
C LEU A 126 -11.39 -7.40 -8.11
N THR A 127 -10.68 -8.47 -8.42
CA THR A 127 -11.31 -9.74 -8.88
C THR A 127 -12.17 -10.43 -7.83
N PHE A 128 -11.94 -10.14 -6.54
CA PHE A 128 -12.72 -10.67 -5.43
C PHE A 128 -13.90 -9.79 -5.02
N LEU A 129 -14.03 -8.58 -5.59
CA LEU A 129 -15.12 -7.65 -5.30
C LEU A 129 -16.47 -8.28 -5.70
N ARG A 130 -17.47 -8.14 -4.82
CA ARG A 130 -18.82 -8.68 -5.01
C ARG A 130 -19.92 -7.63 -4.85
N SER A 131 -19.70 -6.60 -4.03
CA SER A 131 -20.68 -5.54 -3.75
C SER A 131 -20.02 -4.22 -3.36
#